data_AF-A0A434G145-F1
#
_entry.id   AF-A0A434G145-F1
#
_cell.length_a   1.000
_cell.length_b   1.000
_cell.length_c   1.000
_cell.angle_alpha   90.00
_cell.angle_beta   90.00
_cell.angle_gamma   90.00
#
_symmetry.space_group_name_H-M   'P 1'
#
loop_
_entity.id
_entity.type
_entity.pdbx_description
1 polymer ?
#
loop_
_entity_poly.entity_id
_entity_poly.type
_entity_poly.pdbx_seq_one_letter_code
_entity_poly.pdbx_strand_id
1 'polypeptide(L)'
;MSTITIRNLDANVKQKLRERAAIRGVSMEEEARTVLAKSVLSDGSDQDGRGESLYAVIRRLVEPHGGFNIDLPERGPAREPPKFD
;
A
#
# COMPACT_ATOMS: atom_id res chain seq x y z
N MET A 1 18.83 -15.32 -14.59
CA MET A 1 19.15 -14.19 -13.70
C MET A 1 19.75 -13.10 -14.55
N SER A 2 19.22 -11.89 -14.46
CA SER A 2 19.74 -10.72 -15.17
C SER A 2 20.44 -9.84 -14.15
N THR A 3 21.68 -9.44 -14.41
CA THR A 3 22.46 -8.58 -13.50
C THR A 3 22.48 -7.15 -14.03
N ILE A 4 22.16 -6.18 -13.17
CA ILE A 4 22.25 -4.74 -13.49
C ILE A 4 23.26 -4.11 -12.53
N THR A 5 24.21 -3.34 -13.09
CA THR A 5 25.21 -2.60 -12.31
C THR A 5 24.94 -1.11 -12.45
N ILE A 6 24.55 -0.45 -11.36
CA ILE A 6 24.32 1.00 -11.31
C ILE A 6 25.61 1.68 -10.84
N ARG A 7 26.31 2.37 -11.76
CA ARG A 7 27.50 3.17 -11.43
C ARG A 7 27.09 4.54 -10.90
N ASN A 8 27.93 5.12 -10.04
CA ASN A 8 27.74 6.46 -9.47
C ASN A 8 26.36 6.66 -8.80
N LEU A 9 25.85 5.62 -8.13
CA LEU A 9 24.61 5.74 -7.35
C LEU A 9 24.80 6.78 -6.24
N ASP A 10 23.88 7.74 -6.16
CA ASP A 10 23.85 8.76 -5.11
C ASP A 10 23.91 8.08 -3.71
N ALA A 11 24.80 8.59 -2.86
CA ALA A 11 25.03 8.04 -1.52
C ALA A 11 23.76 8.07 -0.65
N ASN A 12 22.93 9.11 -0.79
CA ASN A 12 21.66 9.24 -0.09
C ASN A 12 20.67 8.16 -0.54
N VAL A 13 20.61 7.87 -1.85
CA VAL A 13 19.74 6.81 -2.39
C VAL A 13 20.18 5.45 -1.86
N LYS A 14 21.49 5.16 -1.87
CA LYS A 14 22.04 3.92 -1.32
C LYS A 14 21.70 3.77 0.17
N GLN A 15 21.83 4.84 0.94
CA GLN A 15 21.52 4.83 2.37
C GLN A 15 20.02 4.61 2.63
N LYS A 16 19.14 5.28 1.88
CA LYS A 16 17.69 5.10 1.98
C LYS A 16 17.24 3.68 1.62
N LEU A 17 17.84 3.06 0.61
CA LEU A 17 17.57 1.66 0.27
C LEU A 17 17.95 0.73 1.43
N ARG A 18 19.09 0.95 2.07
CA ARG A 18 19.51 0.16 3.23
C ARG A 18 18.56 0.32 4.42
N GLU A 19 18.17 1.54 4.75
CA GLU A 19 17.21 1.83 5.82
C GLU A 19 15.87 1.12 5.57
N ARG A 20 15.30 1.27 4.37
CA ARG A 20 14.03 0.64 4.00
C ARG A 20 14.10 -0.88 4.04
N ALA A 21 15.20 -1.46 3.54
CA ALA A 21 15.43 -2.90 3.58
C ALA A 21 15.49 -3.42 5.03
N ALA A 22 16.18 -2.71 5.93
CA ALA A 22 16.25 -3.07 7.35
C ALA A 22 14.87 -3.02 8.03
N ILE A 23 14.07 -1.97 7.75
CA ILE A 23 12.70 -1.85 8.28
C ILE A 23 11.82 -3.03 7.82
N ARG A 24 11.98 -3.47 6.57
CA ARG A 24 11.20 -4.58 5.99
C ARG A 24 11.77 -5.96 6.30
N GLY A 25 12.95 -6.05 6.93
CA GLY A 25 13.62 -7.33 7.20
C GLY A 25 14.12 -8.06 5.95
N VAL A 26 14.42 -7.33 4.86
CA VAL A 26 14.89 -7.90 3.59
C VAL A 26 16.31 -7.43 3.26
N SER A 27 16.95 -8.05 2.26
CA SER A 27 18.24 -7.58 1.78
C SER A 27 18.10 -6.24 1.03
N MET A 28 19.17 -5.46 0.98
CA MET A 28 19.22 -4.23 0.18
C MET A 28 18.97 -4.50 -1.32
N GLU A 29 19.40 -5.67 -1.80
CA GLU A 29 19.22 -6.10 -3.18
C GLU A 29 17.74 -6.38 -3.49
N GLU A 30 17.03 -7.06 -2.59
CA GLU A 30 15.59 -7.33 -2.72
C GLU A 30 14.76 -6.05 -2.64
N GLU A 31 15.13 -5.10 -1.77
CA GLU A 31 14.51 -3.77 -1.73
C GLU A 31 14.72 -3.02 -3.04
N ALA A 32 15.95 -3.01 -3.58
CA ALA A 32 16.25 -2.37 -4.85
C ALA A 32 15.44 -2.98 -6.00
N ARG A 33 15.35 -4.32 -6.04
CA ARG A 33 14.54 -5.06 -7.02
C ARG A 33 13.06 -4.70 -6.91
N THR A 34 12.52 -4.68 -5.69
CA THR A 34 11.11 -4.33 -5.44
C THR A 34 10.80 -2.91 -5.91
N VAL A 35 11.66 -1.95 -5.58
CA VAL A 35 11.47 -0.53 -5.95
C VAL A 35 11.52 -0.35 -7.47
N LEU A 36 12.50 -0.99 -8.13
CA LEU A 36 12.61 -0.95 -9.60
C LEU A 36 11.39 -1.61 -10.27
N ALA A 37 10.98 -2.79 -9.79
CA ALA A 37 9.82 -3.48 -10.31
C ALA A 37 8.55 -2.64 -10.17
N LYS A 38 8.30 -2.07 -8.98
CA LYS A 38 7.16 -1.17 -8.77
C LYS A 38 7.23 0.04 -9.69
N SER A 39 8.40 0.67 -9.83
CA SER A 39 8.54 1.87 -10.66
C SER A 39 8.35 1.61 -12.16
N VAL A 40 8.74 0.43 -12.66
CA VAL A 40 8.73 0.11 -14.10
C VAL A 40 7.46 -0.64 -14.51
N LEU A 41 6.87 -1.43 -13.62
CA LEU A 41 5.66 -2.23 -13.90
C LEU A 41 4.37 -1.54 -13.48
N SER A 42 4.43 -0.52 -12.62
CA SER A 42 3.29 0.37 -12.39
C SER A 42 3.17 1.33 -13.58
N ASP A 43 2.66 0.85 -14.70
CA ASP A 43 2.29 1.69 -15.85
C ASP A 43 1.16 2.66 -15.43
N GLY A 44 1.54 3.89 -15.10
CA GLY A 44 0.67 5.07 -15.14
C GLY A 44 -0.42 5.24 -14.08
N SER A 45 -0.57 4.34 -13.10
CA SER A 45 -1.63 4.47 -12.07
C SER A 45 -1.16 4.97 -10.69
N ASP A 46 0.16 5.07 -10.48
CA ASP A 46 0.76 5.44 -9.18
C ASP A 46 1.44 6.83 -9.16
N GLN A 47 1.15 7.71 -10.14
CA GLN A 47 1.67 9.09 -10.14
C GLN A 47 1.03 10.00 -9.09
N ASP A 48 -0.05 9.57 -8.43
CA ASP A 48 -0.53 10.20 -7.21
C ASP A 48 -0.12 9.35 -6.01
N GLY A 49 0.85 9.83 -5.23
CA GLY A 49 1.32 9.23 -3.95
C GLY A 49 0.26 9.15 -2.84
N ARG A 50 -1.01 9.18 -3.21
CA ARG A 50 -2.17 8.82 -2.40
C ARG A 50 -2.88 7.77 -3.25
N GLY A 51 -2.81 6.50 -2.85
CA GLY A 51 -3.67 5.48 -3.44
C GLY A 51 -5.11 6.01 -3.51
N GLU A 52 -5.89 5.52 -4.47
CA GLU A 52 -7.29 5.91 -4.69
C GLU A 52 -7.97 6.20 -3.34
N SER A 53 -8.49 7.42 -3.17
CA SER A 53 -9.06 7.82 -1.88
C SER A 53 -10.09 6.79 -1.43
N LEU A 54 -10.21 6.53 -0.12
CA LEU A 54 -11.19 5.59 0.39
C LEU A 54 -12.60 5.88 -0.15
N TYR A 55 -12.93 7.16 -0.33
CA TYR A 55 -14.15 7.60 -1.00
C TYR A 55 -14.28 7.06 -2.44
N ALA A 56 -13.25 7.22 -3.27
CA ALA A 56 -13.27 6.77 -4.66
C ALA A 56 -13.35 5.22 -4.76
N VAL A 57 -12.62 4.49 -3.90
CA VAL A 57 -12.71 3.03 -3.81
C VAL A 57 -14.14 2.59 -3.47
N ILE A 58 -14.73 3.18 -2.43
CA ILE A 58 -16.11 2.85 -2.00
C ILE A 58 -17.10 3.20 -3.12
N ARG A 59 -16.97 4.37 -3.73
CA ARG A 59 -17.88 4.82 -4.78
C ARG A 59 -17.87 3.88 -5.98
N ARG A 60 -16.70 3.43 -6.43
CA ARG A 60 -16.56 2.46 -7.53
C ARG A 60 -17.29 1.13 -7.24
N LEU A 61 -17.34 0.71 -5.98
CA LEU A 61 -18.08 -0.49 -5.57
C LEU A 61 -19.60 -0.27 -5.50
N VAL A 62 -20.04 0.91 -5.07
CA VAL A 62 -21.46 1.21 -4.79
C VAL A 62 -22.21 1.72 -6.02
N GLU A 63 -21.57 2.49 -6.90
CA GLU A 63 -22.17 3.17 -8.05
C GLU A 63 -22.87 2.22 -9.04
N PRO A 64 -22.32 1.03 -9.39
CA PRO A 64 -23.01 0.05 -10.25
C PRO A 64 -24.33 -0.49 -9.66
N HIS A 65 -24.50 -0.38 -8.34
CA HIS A 65 -25.68 -0.85 -7.62
C HIS A 65 -26.67 0.27 -7.28
N GLY A 66 -26.37 1.53 -7.66
CA GLY A 66 -27.28 2.66 -7.46
C GLY A 66 -27.37 3.18 -6.03
N GLY A 67 -26.45 2.79 -5.14
CA GLY A 67 -26.53 3.11 -3.71
C GLY A 67 -27.41 2.15 -2.92
N PHE A 68 -27.28 2.19 -1.60
CA PHE A 68 -28.05 1.33 -0.69
C PHE A 68 -28.86 2.19 0.27
N ASN A 69 -30.17 1.98 0.30
CA ASN A 69 -31.01 2.46 1.39
C ASN A 69 -31.16 1.32 2.41
N ILE A 70 -30.44 1.42 3.52
CA ILE A 70 -30.36 0.35 4.52
C ILE A 70 -31.18 0.78 5.73
N ASP A 71 -32.17 -0.03 6.09
CA ASP A 71 -32.91 0.15 7.34
C ASP A 71 -31.95 -0.10 8.51
N LEU A 72 -31.72 0.94 9.31
CA LEU A 72 -30.85 0.84 10.47
C LEU A 72 -31.56 0.05 11.58
N PRO A 73 -30.91 -0.95 12.19
CA PRO A 73 -31.49 -1.65 13.31
C PRO A 73 -31.66 -0.70 14.52
N GLU A 74 -32.62 -0.99 15.39
CA GLU A 74 -32.77 -0.27 16.64
C GLU A 74 -31.50 -0.37 17.49
N ARG A 75 -31.14 0.73 18.16
CA ARG A 75 -29.96 0.75 19.04
C ARG A 75 -30.22 -0.11 20.28
N GLY A 76 -29.49 -1.22 20.36
CA GLY A 76 -29.42 -2.05 21.56
C GLY A 76 -28.40 -1.55 22.59
N PRO A 77 -28.36 -2.19 23.77
CA PRO A 77 -27.29 -1.98 24.74
C PRO A 77 -25.92 -2.32 24.15
N ALA A 78 -24.86 -1.72 24.68
CA ALA A 78 -23.49 -2.03 24.25
C ALA A 78 -23.19 -3.53 24.43
N ARG A 79 -22.44 -4.10 23.48
CA ARG A 79 -21.94 -5.49 23.60
C ARG A 79 -21.08 -5.64 24.86
N GLU A 80 -21.12 -6.82 25.47
CA GLU A 80 -20.16 -7.15 26.53
C GLU A 80 -18.72 -7.07 25.99
N PRO A 81 -17.79 -6.41 26.70
CA PRO A 81 -16.39 -6.37 26.30
C PRO A 81 -15.78 -7.78 26.25
N PRO A 82 -14.88 -8.08 25.30
CA PRO A 82 -14.17 -9.34 25.29
C PRO A 82 -13.33 -9.49 26.56
N LYS A 83 -13.34 -10.69 27.17
CA LYS A 83 -12.39 -11.07 28.22
C LYS A 83 -11.11 -11.56 27.55
N PHE A 84 -9.95 -11.12 28.06
CA PHE A 84 -8.63 -11.44 27.51
C PHE A 84 -7.85 -12.33 28.48
N ASP A 85 -8.50 -13.37 29.00
CA ASP A 85 -7.90 -14.35 29.92
C ASP A 85 -6.72 -15.09 29.25
#